data_AF-A0A0K3B5C4-F1
#
_entry.id   AF-A0A0K3B5C4-F1
#
_cell.length_a   1.000
_cell.length_b   1.000
_cell.length_c   1.000
_cell.angle_alpha   90.00
_cell.angle_beta   90.00
_cell.angle_gamma   90.00
#
_symmetry.space_group_name_H-M   'P 1'
#
loop_
_entity.id
_entity.type
_entity.pdbx_description
1 polymer ?
#
loop_
_entity_poly.entity_id
_entity_poly.type
_entity_poly.pdbx_seq_one_letter_code
_entity_poly.pdbx_strand_id
1 'polypeptide(L)'
;MAATTGPASEVVILCGLKDVLMPFGSPCKDHYTRTGTDELAAKVRAVGPKIGVVLDGIHQRSPHARVLLIGYPVILPDSGIGCWPLVPISAGDVPYLRDTAKLLNTVMAEQAATHRATYVDTYTSSIGHDVCQAPGVTWMEGLFPTAPAAPLHPNVLGAQNQARQVLNALGQATPS
;
A
#
# COMPACT_ATOMS: atom_id res chain seq x y z
N MET A 1 -21.77 8.71 -16.15
CA MET A 1 -21.30 8.13 -14.88
C MET A 1 -19.94 8.74 -14.61
N ALA A 2 -19.85 9.71 -13.70
CA ALA A 2 -18.54 10.22 -13.28
C ALA A 2 -17.86 9.10 -12.50
N ALA A 3 -16.71 8.62 -12.99
CA ALA A 3 -15.84 7.78 -12.20
C ALA A 3 -15.41 8.65 -11.00
N THR A 4 -16.00 8.42 -9.83
CA THR A 4 -15.50 9.01 -8.60
C THR A 4 -14.08 8.49 -8.44
N THR A 5 -13.08 9.34 -8.63
CA THR A 5 -11.69 9.05 -8.26
C THR A 5 -11.69 8.59 -6.81
N GLY A 6 -11.33 7.32 -6.58
CA GLY A 6 -11.24 6.76 -5.24
C GLY A 6 -10.16 7.49 -4.41
N PRO A 7 -10.21 7.41 -3.07
CA PRO A 7 -9.28 8.13 -2.19
C PRO A 7 -7.80 7.88 -2.51
N ALA A 8 -7.46 6.66 -2.93
CA ALA A 8 -6.08 6.32 -3.34
C ALA A 8 -5.65 7.02 -4.64
N SER A 9 -6.54 7.15 -5.63
CA SER A 9 -6.25 7.86 -6.88
C SER A 9 -6.06 9.37 -6.68
N GLU A 10 -6.76 9.96 -5.71
CA GLU A 10 -6.56 11.36 -5.31
C GLU A 10 -5.14 11.57 -4.76
N VAL A 11 -4.67 10.70 -3.86
CA VAL A 11 -3.31 10.77 -3.29
C VAL A 11 -2.26 10.66 -4.39
N VAL A 12 -2.39 9.67 -5.29
CA VAL A 12 -1.44 9.46 -6.39
C VAL A 12 -1.34 10.67 -7.31
N ILE A 13 -2.48 11.24 -7.71
CA ILE A 13 -2.51 12.40 -8.60
C ILE A 13 -2.00 13.65 -7.88
N LEU A 14 -2.49 13.92 -6.67
CA LEU A 14 -2.16 15.14 -5.94
C LEU A 14 -0.69 15.18 -5.52
N CYS A 15 -0.19 14.10 -4.93
CA CYS A 15 1.20 14.04 -4.47
C CYS A 15 2.14 13.94 -5.67
N GLY A 16 1.84 13.06 -6.64
CA GLY A 16 2.65 12.93 -7.86
C GLY A 16 2.81 14.24 -8.63
N LEU A 17 1.73 15.01 -8.86
CA LEU A 17 1.83 16.30 -9.57
C LEU A 17 2.64 17.35 -8.81
N LYS A 18 2.54 17.36 -7.48
CA LYS A 18 3.28 18.30 -6.64
C LYS A 18 4.78 17.95 -6.58
N ASP A 19 5.08 16.66 -6.51
CA ASP A 19 6.42 16.15 -6.28
C ASP A 19 7.35 16.29 -7.49
N VAL A 20 6.79 16.15 -8.71
CA VAL A 20 7.54 16.33 -9.97
C VAL A 20 8.31 17.66 -10.00
N LEU A 21 7.77 18.72 -9.38
CA LEU A 21 8.34 20.07 -9.42
C LEU A 21 9.19 20.42 -8.19
N MET A 22 9.23 19.57 -7.16
CA MET A 22 9.85 19.88 -5.86
C MET A 22 10.74 18.73 -5.35
N PRO A 23 11.81 18.35 -6.07
CA PRO A 23 12.67 17.18 -5.80
C PRO A 23 13.05 16.94 -4.33
N PHE A 24 13.36 18.01 -3.61
CA PHE A 24 13.90 17.97 -2.25
C PHE A 24 12.88 18.41 -1.19
N GLY A 25 11.64 18.67 -1.57
CA GLY A 25 10.58 19.16 -0.69
C GLY A 25 9.73 18.05 -0.04
N SER A 26 8.60 18.46 0.52
CA SER A 26 7.54 17.57 1.04
C SER A 26 6.13 18.09 0.72
N PRO A 27 5.83 18.52 -0.52
CA PRO A 27 4.58 19.20 -0.82
C PRO A 27 3.32 18.35 -0.65
N CYS A 28 3.42 17.01 -0.66
CA CYS A 28 2.32 16.10 -0.31
C CYS A 28 2.05 16.16 1.19
N LYS A 29 3.07 15.99 2.02
CA LYS A 29 2.97 16.13 3.48
C LYS A 29 2.45 17.50 3.87
N ASP A 30 3.03 18.57 3.32
CA ASP A 30 2.62 19.95 3.61
C ASP A 30 1.14 20.18 3.30
N HIS A 31 0.64 19.58 2.21
CA HIS A 31 -0.77 19.65 1.86
C HIS A 31 -1.67 18.98 2.91
N TYR A 32 -1.33 17.76 3.33
CA TYR A 32 -2.14 17.00 4.28
C TYR A 32 -1.97 17.42 5.74
N THR A 33 -0.92 18.18 6.06
CA THR A 33 -0.69 18.71 7.42
C THR A 33 -1.00 20.20 7.57
N ARG A 34 -1.47 20.88 6.51
CA ARG A 34 -1.69 22.34 6.48
C ARG A 34 -2.62 22.88 7.56
N THR A 35 -3.51 22.05 8.11
CA THR A 35 -4.47 22.40 9.16
C THR A 35 -3.95 22.12 10.58
N GLY A 36 -2.70 21.70 10.72
CA GLY A 36 -2.07 21.36 12.00
C GLY A 36 -2.32 19.92 12.47
N THR A 37 -3.08 19.13 11.69
CA THR A 37 -3.27 17.68 11.90
C THR A 37 -3.01 16.93 10.61
N ASP A 38 -2.69 15.63 10.69
CA ASP A 38 -2.45 14.80 9.50
C ASP A 38 -3.77 14.26 8.94
N GLU A 39 -4.31 14.96 7.95
CA GLU A 39 -5.57 14.63 7.29
C GLU A 39 -5.51 13.28 6.56
N LEU A 40 -4.35 12.87 6.04
CA LEU A 40 -4.20 11.59 5.35
C LEU A 40 -4.21 10.43 6.34
N ALA A 41 -3.48 10.55 7.46
CA ALA A 41 -3.54 9.56 8.52
C ALA A 41 -4.96 9.42 9.09
N ALA A 42 -5.69 10.54 9.25
CA ALA A 42 -7.09 10.51 9.66
C ALA A 42 -7.98 9.79 8.62
N LYS A 43 -7.80 10.07 7.32
CA LYS A 43 -8.48 9.35 6.23
C LYS A 43 -8.19 7.84 6.29
N VAL A 44 -6.93 7.43 6.48
CA VAL A 44 -6.54 6.01 6.61
C VAL A 44 -7.24 5.34 7.80
N ARG A 45 -7.23 5.97 8.98
CA ARG A 45 -7.92 5.43 10.17
C ARG A 45 -9.43 5.31 9.95
N ALA A 46 -10.04 6.26 9.24
CA ALA A 46 -11.46 6.23 8.90
C ALA A 46 -11.83 5.10 7.92
N VAL A 47 -10.87 4.46 7.25
CA VAL A 47 -11.10 3.24 6.45
C VAL A 47 -11.31 2.02 7.33
N GLY A 48 -10.70 1.97 8.53
CA GLY A 48 -10.75 0.84 9.45
C GLY A 48 -12.17 0.28 9.66
N PRO A 49 -13.12 1.07 10.20
CA PRO A 49 -14.48 0.60 10.42
C PRO A 49 -15.18 0.08 9.15
N LYS A 50 -14.83 0.61 7.96
CA LYS A 50 -15.39 0.13 6.69
C LYS A 50 -14.87 -1.27 6.34
N ILE A 51 -13.60 -1.56 6.65
CA ILE A 51 -13.04 -2.92 6.53
C ILE A 51 -13.77 -3.87 7.48
N GLY A 52 -13.98 -3.46 8.75
CA GLY A 52 -14.74 -4.25 9.73
C GLY A 52 -16.13 -4.63 9.24
N VAL A 53 -16.89 -3.67 8.68
CA VAL A 53 -18.21 -3.93 8.09
C VAL A 53 -18.16 -4.95 6.94
N VAL A 54 -17.12 -4.89 6.09
CA VAL A 54 -16.93 -5.88 5.02
C VAL A 54 -16.68 -7.28 5.61
N LEU A 55 -15.82 -7.39 6.61
CA LEU A 55 -15.49 -8.66 7.27
C LEU A 55 -16.72 -9.26 7.97
N ASP A 56 -17.49 -8.45 8.70
CA ASP A 56 -18.74 -8.89 9.33
C ASP A 56 -19.75 -9.36 8.30
N GLY A 57 -19.88 -8.64 7.18
CA GLY A 57 -20.74 -9.05 6.08
C GLY A 57 -20.34 -10.39 5.45
N ILE A 58 -19.05 -10.69 5.36
CA ILE A 58 -18.58 -12.01 4.90
C ILE A 58 -19.02 -13.10 5.87
N HIS A 59 -18.79 -12.93 7.18
CA HIS A 59 -19.15 -13.93 8.18
C HIS A 59 -20.66 -14.11 8.32
N GLN A 60 -21.46 -13.06 8.09
CA GLN A 60 -22.91 -13.17 8.04
C GLN A 60 -23.38 -14.09 6.90
N ARG A 61 -22.76 -13.97 5.71
CA ARG A 61 -23.11 -14.78 4.53
C ARG A 61 -22.43 -16.15 4.52
N SER A 62 -21.32 -16.30 5.24
CA SER A 62 -20.53 -17.53 5.29
C SER A 62 -19.95 -17.72 6.70
N PRO A 63 -20.76 -18.21 7.67
CA PRO A 63 -20.36 -18.27 9.08
C PRO A 63 -19.15 -19.14 9.40
N HIS A 64 -18.79 -20.05 8.49
CA HIS A 64 -17.66 -20.96 8.61
C HIS A 64 -16.49 -20.59 7.68
N ALA A 65 -16.55 -19.44 7.00
CA ALA A 65 -15.48 -19.02 6.10
C ALA A 65 -14.22 -18.70 6.87
N ARG A 66 -13.08 -19.15 6.33
CA ARG A 66 -11.77 -18.66 6.72
C ARG A 66 -11.44 -17.44 5.87
N VAL A 67 -11.38 -16.27 6.49
CA VAL A 67 -11.14 -15.00 5.79
C VAL A 67 -9.70 -14.55 5.99
N LEU A 68 -9.01 -14.27 4.89
CA LEU A 68 -7.65 -13.74 4.88
C LEU A 68 -7.72 -12.28 4.37
N LEU A 69 -7.28 -11.34 5.18
CA LEU A 69 -7.15 -9.93 4.81
C LEU A 69 -5.69 -9.66 4.42
N ILE A 70 -5.45 -9.47 3.13
CA ILE A 70 -4.11 -9.32 2.57
C ILE A 70 -3.64 -7.87 2.74
N GLY A 71 -2.53 -7.66 3.43
CA GLY A 71 -1.90 -6.35 3.59
C GLY A 71 -1.24 -5.85 2.30
N TYR A 72 -0.88 -4.57 2.28
CA TYR A 72 -0.15 -3.94 1.18
C TYR A 72 1.36 -4.20 1.26
N PRO A 73 2.03 -4.48 0.13
CA PRO A 73 3.47 -4.62 0.09
C PRO A 73 4.17 -3.25 0.18
N VAL A 74 5.50 -3.27 0.22
CA VAL A 74 6.33 -2.07 0.14
C VAL A 74 6.12 -1.41 -1.23
N ILE A 75 5.80 -0.11 -1.22
CA ILE A 75 5.71 0.72 -2.42
C ILE A 75 7.01 1.52 -2.59
N LEU A 76 7.38 2.26 -1.53
CA LEU A 76 8.54 3.12 -1.44
C LEU A 76 9.59 2.51 -0.50
N PRO A 77 10.89 2.83 -0.67
CA PRO A 77 11.97 2.26 0.13
C PRO A 77 11.70 2.31 1.63
N ASP A 78 11.91 1.18 2.34
CA ASP A 78 11.69 1.10 3.80
C ASP A 78 12.61 2.03 4.61
N SER A 79 13.71 2.48 3.99
CA SER A 79 14.59 3.54 4.48
C SER A 79 15.08 4.43 3.33
N GLY A 80 15.61 5.61 3.63
CA GLY A 80 16.12 6.55 2.62
C GLY A 80 15.06 7.50 2.04
N ILE A 81 15.45 8.20 0.97
CA ILE A 81 14.76 9.37 0.41
C ILE A 81 14.15 9.13 -0.98
N GLY A 82 14.11 7.88 -1.44
CA GLY A 82 13.63 7.53 -2.79
C GLY A 82 14.70 7.60 -3.87
N CYS A 83 14.26 7.72 -5.13
CA CYS A 83 15.09 7.53 -6.32
C CYS A 83 14.75 8.52 -7.45
N TRP A 84 14.34 9.74 -7.09
CA TRP A 84 14.13 10.80 -8.08
C TRP A 84 15.44 11.02 -8.90
N PRO A 85 15.43 11.06 -10.27
CA PRO A 85 14.30 11.28 -11.15
C PRO A 85 13.46 10.06 -11.58
N LEU A 86 13.79 8.84 -11.15
CA LEU A 86 13.11 7.63 -11.65
C LEU A 86 11.65 7.54 -11.17
N VAL A 87 11.43 7.85 -9.90
CA VAL A 87 10.11 7.89 -9.28
C VAL A 87 9.90 9.30 -8.72
N PRO A 88 9.03 10.13 -9.33
CA PRO A 88 8.79 11.54 -8.97
C PRO A 88 8.03 11.68 -7.67
N ILE A 89 8.65 11.26 -6.58
CA ILE A 89 8.22 11.53 -5.22
C ILE A 89 9.33 12.32 -4.53
N SER A 90 8.96 13.43 -3.90
CA SER A 90 9.92 14.34 -3.28
C SER A 90 10.62 13.64 -2.12
N ALA A 91 11.90 13.96 -1.89
CA ALA A 91 12.71 13.34 -0.85
C ALA A 91 12.06 13.38 0.55
N GLY A 92 11.35 14.46 0.88
CA GLY A 92 10.63 14.61 2.14
C GLY A 92 9.27 13.91 2.20
N ASP A 93 8.68 13.56 1.05
CA ASP A 93 7.40 12.85 0.96
C ASP A 93 7.55 11.32 0.94
N VAL A 94 8.72 10.81 0.56
CA VAL A 94 9.01 9.37 0.63
C VAL A 94 8.77 8.78 2.02
N PRO A 95 9.38 9.28 3.12
CA PRO A 95 9.10 8.76 4.45
C PRO A 95 7.63 8.95 4.86
N TYR A 96 7.01 10.07 4.49
CA TYR A 96 5.61 10.35 4.83
C TYR A 96 4.64 9.35 4.19
N LEU A 97 4.78 9.09 2.89
CA LEU A 97 3.95 8.14 2.16
C LEU A 97 4.24 6.69 2.56
N ARG A 98 5.52 6.33 2.82
CA ARG A 98 5.87 5.03 3.40
C ARG A 98 5.15 4.79 4.72
N ASP A 99 5.23 5.75 5.63
CA ASP A 99 4.67 5.59 6.97
C ASP A 99 3.13 5.61 6.94
N THR A 100 2.54 6.30 5.97
CA THR A 100 1.11 6.21 5.66
C THR A 100 0.71 4.80 5.22
N ALA A 101 1.49 4.15 4.33
CA ALA A 101 1.24 2.77 3.92
C ALA A 101 1.39 1.79 5.09
N LYS A 102 2.40 1.99 5.97
CA LYS A 102 2.55 1.22 7.21
C LYS A 102 1.35 1.38 8.14
N LEU A 103 0.85 2.61 8.31
CA LEU A 103 -0.34 2.89 9.10
C LEU A 103 -1.57 2.16 8.55
N LEU A 104 -1.76 2.13 7.23
CA LEU A 104 -2.84 1.38 6.61
C LEU A 104 -2.76 -0.11 6.94
N ASN A 105 -1.56 -0.71 6.85
CA ASN A 105 -1.34 -2.10 7.22
C ASN A 105 -1.62 -2.37 8.70
N THR A 106 -1.25 -1.45 9.60
CA THR A 106 -1.61 -1.53 11.02
C THR A 106 -3.12 -1.55 11.21
N VAL A 107 -3.84 -0.59 10.59
CA VAL A 107 -5.31 -0.53 10.66
C VAL A 107 -5.94 -1.81 10.10
N MET A 108 -5.43 -2.36 9.00
CA MET A 108 -5.91 -3.62 8.44
C MET A 108 -5.70 -4.79 9.39
N ALA A 109 -4.52 -4.90 10.01
CA ALA A 109 -4.21 -5.96 10.97
C ALA A 109 -5.11 -5.90 12.21
N GLU A 110 -5.36 -4.70 12.74
CA GLU A 110 -6.30 -4.47 13.85
C GLU A 110 -7.72 -4.93 13.48
N GLN A 111 -8.23 -4.52 12.31
CA GLN A 111 -9.55 -4.93 11.85
C GLN A 111 -9.66 -6.44 11.61
N ALA A 112 -8.62 -7.07 11.07
CA ALA A 112 -8.60 -8.52 10.90
C ALA A 112 -8.73 -9.23 12.27
N ALA A 113 -7.95 -8.81 13.25
CA ALA A 113 -7.99 -9.37 14.60
C ALA A 113 -9.36 -9.20 15.27
N THR A 114 -9.95 -8.00 15.19
CA THR A 114 -11.26 -7.70 15.78
C THR A 114 -12.40 -8.48 15.10
N HIS A 115 -12.33 -8.67 13.79
CA HIS A 115 -13.44 -9.24 13.00
C HIS A 115 -13.19 -10.70 12.57
N ARG A 116 -12.35 -11.44 13.30
CA ARG A 116 -12.12 -12.89 13.10
C ARG A 116 -11.64 -13.21 11.67
N ALA A 117 -10.69 -12.42 11.16
CA ALA A 117 -9.96 -12.69 9.94
C ALA A 117 -8.46 -12.84 10.23
N THR A 118 -7.73 -13.51 9.35
CA THR A 118 -6.27 -13.62 9.40
C THR A 118 -5.66 -12.49 8.58
N TYR A 119 -4.85 -11.63 9.20
CA TYR A 119 -4.02 -10.68 8.45
C TYR A 119 -2.86 -11.41 7.76
N VAL A 120 -2.66 -11.16 6.47
CA VAL A 120 -1.52 -11.70 5.69
C VAL A 120 -0.54 -10.56 5.44
N ASP A 121 0.61 -10.61 6.11
CA ASP A 121 1.66 -9.61 5.95
C ASP A 121 2.44 -9.82 4.65
N THR A 122 2.23 -8.90 3.69
CA THR A 122 3.00 -8.85 2.45
C THR A 122 4.06 -7.75 2.47
N TYR A 123 4.07 -6.88 3.49
CA TYR A 123 5.00 -5.77 3.62
C TYR A 123 6.39 -6.29 3.95
N THR A 124 6.55 -7.04 5.05
CA THR A 124 7.85 -7.49 5.53
C THR A 124 8.61 -8.32 4.49
N SER A 125 7.91 -9.19 3.77
CA SER A 125 8.52 -10.04 2.72
C SER A 125 8.92 -9.29 1.45
N SER A 126 8.47 -8.05 1.28
CA SER A 126 8.75 -7.21 0.09
C SER A 126 9.74 -6.08 0.35
N ILE A 127 10.31 -5.99 1.55
CA ILE A 127 11.38 -5.02 1.87
C ILE A 127 12.57 -5.28 0.95
N GLY A 128 13.06 -4.22 0.30
CA GLY A 128 14.12 -4.30 -0.70
C GLY A 128 13.64 -4.60 -2.13
N HIS A 129 12.33 -4.64 -2.37
CA HIS A 129 11.72 -4.86 -3.68
C HIS A 129 10.77 -3.71 -4.09
N ASP A 130 11.00 -2.53 -3.52
CA ASP A 130 10.21 -1.31 -3.77
C ASP A 130 10.40 -0.77 -5.21
N VAL A 131 9.64 0.29 -5.53
CA VAL A 131 9.62 0.91 -6.86
C VAL A 131 10.96 1.51 -7.30
N CYS A 132 11.89 1.77 -6.38
CA CYS A 132 13.21 2.33 -6.69
C CYS A 132 14.26 1.28 -7.05
N GLN A 133 13.92 -0.01 -6.97
CA GLN A 133 14.85 -1.07 -7.29
C GLN A 133 15.01 -1.26 -8.80
N ALA A 134 16.15 -1.83 -9.19
CA ALA A 134 16.42 -2.14 -10.60
C ALA A 134 15.39 -3.16 -11.17
N PRO A 135 15.17 -3.18 -12.49
CA PRO A 135 14.37 -4.22 -13.14
C PRO A 135 14.86 -5.62 -12.75
N GLY A 136 13.91 -6.53 -12.48
CA GLY A 136 14.19 -7.88 -11.98
C GLY A 136 14.38 -7.97 -10.46
N VAL A 137 14.66 -6.85 -9.78
CA VAL A 137 14.62 -6.76 -8.31
C VAL A 137 13.32 -6.11 -7.86
N THR A 138 12.84 -5.07 -8.53
CA THR A 138 11.56 -4.43 -8.17
C THR A 138 10.38 -5.39 -8.32
N TRP A 139 9.50 -5.38 -7.32
CA TRP A 139 8.23 -6.10 -7.32
C TRP A 139 7.03 -5.17 -7.47
N MET A 140 7.27 -3.85 -7.54
CA MET A 140 6.26 -2.80 -7.62
C MET A 140 6.55 -1.92 -8.83
N GLU A 141 5.58 -1.79 -9.75
CA GLU A 141 5.78 -0.91 -10.90
C GLU A 141 5.60 0.57 -10.55
N GLY A 142 6.36 1.43 -11.23
CA GLY A 142 6.25 2.88 -11.09
C GLY A 142 5.03 3.48 -11.78
N LEU A 143 4.99 4.81 -11.87
CA LEU A 143 3.95 5.53 -12.63
C LEU A 143 3.97 5.16 -14.11
N PHE A 144 5.14 4.83 -14.64
CA PHE A 144 5.36 4.30 -15.98
C PHE A 144 5.83 2.85 -15.85
N PRO A 145 4.92 1.86 -15.89
CA PRO A 145 5.28 0.46 -15.75
C PRO A 145 6.27 -0.01 -16.82
N THR A 146 7.23 -0.82 -16.39
CA THR A 146 8.24 -1.49 -17.23
C THR A 146 7.94 -2.97 -17.43
N ALA A 147 6.99 -3.51 -16.66
CA ALA A 147 6.41 -4.85 -16.83
C ALA A 147 4.87 -4.76 -16.89
N PRO A 148 4.16 -5.85 -17.30
CA PRO A 148 2.71 -5.90 -17.31
C PRO A 148 2.10 -5.76 -15.90
N ALA A 149 1.80 -4.53 -15.49
CA ALA A 149 1.01 -4.19 -14.31
C ALA A 149 0.36 -2.82 -14.48
N ALA A 150 -0.63 -2.51 -13.66
CA ALA A 150 -1.11 -1.14 -13.54
C ALA A 150 -0.06 -0.26 -12.82
N PRO A 151 -0.02 1.07 -13.08
CA PRO A 151 0.87 1.97 -12.36
C PRO A 151 0.74 1.83 -10.84
N LEU A 152 1.85 1.78 -10.11
CA LEU A 152 1.89 1.62 -8.65
C LEU A 152 1.24 0.32 -8.15
N HIS A 153 1.25 -0.74 -8.96
CA HIS A 153 0.79 -2.07 -8.58
C HIS A 153 1.93 -3.10 -8.65
N PRO A 154 1.82 -4.20 -7.87
CA PRO A 154 2.78 -5.28 -7.96
C PRO A 154 2.87 -5.85 -9.37
N ASN A 155 4.10 -6.12 -9.83
CA ASN A 155 4.32 -6.90 -11.05
C ASN A 155 4.18 -8.40 -10.75
N VAL A 156 4.53 -9.24 -11.73
CA VAL A 156 4.43 -10.70 -11.59
C VAL A 156 5.21 -11.23 -10.38
N LEU A 157 6.37 -10.67 -10.07
CA LEU A 157 7.21 -11.10 -8.94
C LEU A 157 6.54 -10.71 -7.61
N GLY A 158 5.99 -9.49 -7.54
CA GLY A 158 5.23 -9.05 -6.37
C GLY A 158 3.96 -9.85 -6.15
N ALA A 159 3.20 -10.14 -7.20
CA ALA A 159 2.01 -10.98 -7.15
C ALA A 159 2.35 -12.42 -6.72
N GLN A 160 3.48 -12.97 -7.19
CA GLN A 160 3.98 -14.28 -6.74
C GLN A 160 4.34 -14.29 -5.26
N ASN A 161 4.97 -13.23 -4.74
CA ASN A 161 5.22 -13.10 -3.30
C ASN A 161 3.90 -13.02 -2.51
N GLN A 162 2.94 -12.20 -2.94
CA GLN A 162 1.64 -12.13 -2.28
C GLN A 162 0.94 -13.51 -2.25
N ALA A 163 0.95 -14.24 -3.36
CA ALA A 163 0.43 -15.60 -3.43
C ALA A 163 1.14 -16.54 -2.44
N ARG A 164 2.47 -16.46 -2.35
CA ARG A 164 3.27 -17.22 -1.38
C ARG A 164 2.87 -16.91 0.06
N GLN A 165 2.69 -15.64 0.42
CA GLN A 165 2.26 -15.28 1.78
C GLN A 165 0.84 -15.76 2.10
N VAL A 166 -0.06 -15.75 1.12
CA VAL A 166 -1.40 -16.32 1.26
C VAL A 166 -1.35 -17.84 1.45
N LEU A 167 -0.56 -18.56 0.65
CA LEU A 167 -0.38 -20.01 0.78
C LEU A 167 0.24 -20.39 2.13
N ASN A 168 1.26 -19.66 2.56
CA ASN A 168 1.87 -19.82 3.89
C ASN A 168 0.85 -19.59 5.00
N ALA A 169 0.05 -18.52 4.92
CA ALA A 169 -1.02 -18.28 5.87
C ALA A 169 -2.01 -19.45 5.86
N LEU A 170 -2.36 -20.00 4.70
CA LEU A 170 -3.23 -21.16 4.58
C LEU A 170 -2.65 -22.47 5.15
N GLY A 171 -1.35 -22.52 5.47
CA GLY A 171 -0.65 -23.73 5.89
C GLY A 171 -0.34 -24.68 4.73
N GLN A 172 -0.35 -24.18 3.49
CA GLN A 172 -0.02 -24.96 2.30
C GLN A 172 1.49 -24.89 2.05
N ALA A 173 2.08 -26.02 1.63
CA ALA A 173 3.47 -26.02 1.19
C ALA A 173 3.60 -25.12 -0.04
N THR A 174 4.45 -24.08 0.05
CA THR A 174 4.77 -23.25 -1.10
C THR A 174 5.64 -24.08 -2.06
N PRO A 175 5.28 -24.23 -3.35
CA PRO A 175 6.17 -24.81 -4.34
C PRO A 175 7.49 -24.00 -4.38
N SER A 176 8.61 -24.72 -4.40
CA SER A 176 9.97 -24.15 -4.49
C SER A 176 10.17 -23.30 -5.74
#